data_AF-A0A7C6XKE0-F1
#
_entry.id   AF-A0A7C6XKE0-F1
#
_cell.length_a   1.000
_cell.length_b   1.000
_cell.length_c   1.000
_cell.angle_alpha   90.00
_cell.angle_beta   90.00
_cell.angle_gamma   90.00
#
_symmetry.space_group_name_H-M   'P 1'
#
loop_
_entity.id
_entity.type
_entity.pdbx_description
1 polymer ?
#
loop_
_entity_poly.entity_id
_entity_poly.type
_entity_poly.pdbx_seq_one_letter_code
_entity_poly.pdbx_strand_id
1 'polypeptide(L)' 'PAGRWGTPEDLQGAAVFLASAASDYCHATTLAVDGAWLSR' A
#
# COMPACT_ATOMS: atom_id res chain seq x y z
N PRO A 1 4.02 -14.10 4.25
CA PRO A 1 2.96 -13.47 3.44
C PRO A 1 1.57 -13.79 3.98
N ALA A 2 0.62 -12.91 3.69
CA ALA A 2 -0.72 -12.85 4.27
C ALA A 2 -1.58 -14.12 4.07
N GLY A 3 -1.18 -15.04 3.18
CA GLY A 3 -1.86 -16.34 3.02
C GLY A 3 -3.28 -16.25 2.45
N ARG A 4 -3.64 -15.09 1.90
CA ARG A 4 -4.91 -14.80 1.25
C ARG A 4 -4.69 -13.86 0.08
N TRP A 5 -5.65 -13.82 -0.84
CA TRP A 5 -5.71 -12.75 -1.83
C TRP A 5 -6.05 -11.41 -1.16
N GLY A 6 -5.53 -10.33 -1.75
CA GLY A 6 -5.94 -8.98 -1.39
C GLY A 6 -7.39 -8.72 -1.79
N THR A 7 -8.06 -7.84 -1.06
CA THR A 7 -9.37 -7.33 -1.40
C THR A 7 -9.29 -5.82 -1.67
N PRO A 8 -10.30 -5.20 -2.29
CA PRO A 8 -10.32 -3.74 -2.50
C PRO A 8 -10.17 -2.95 -1.20
N GLU A 9 -10.65 -3.48 -0.07
CA GLU A 9 -10.57 -2.84 1.24
C GLU A 9 -9.12 -2.67 1.72
N ASP A 10 -8.22 -3.58 1.35
CA ASP A 10 -6.81 -3.50 1.72
C ASP A 10 -6.10 -2.29 1.09
N LEU A 11 -6.62 -1.73 -0.01
CA LEU A 11 -6.05 -0.57 -0.69
C LEU A 11 -6.53 0.77 -0.12
N GLN A 12 -7.64 0.79 0.62
CA GLN A 12 -8.29 2.04 1.04
C GLN A 12 -7.34 2.93 1.85
N GLY A 13 -6.63 2.34 2.82
CA GLY A 13 -5.66 3.08 3.64
C GLY A 13 -4.50 3.64 2.82
N ALA A 14 -3.95 2.85 1.89
CA ALA A 14 -2.87 3.28 1.01
C ALA A 14 -3.31 4.40 0.05
N ALA A 15 -4.52 4.30 -0.50
CA ALA A 15 -5.08 5.33 -1.38
C ALA A 15 -5.30 6.65 -0.63
N VAL A 16 -5.89 6.61 0.58
CA VAL A 16 -6.08 7.79 1.42
C VAL A 16 -4.74 8.39 1.83
N PHE A 17 -3.77 7.57 2.25
CA PHE A 17 -2.44 8.02 2.61
C PHE A 17 -1.79 8.81 1.46
N LEU A 18 -1.68 8.20 0.27
CA LEU A 18 -1.03 8.80 -0.89
C LEU A 18 -1.77 10.03 -1.46
N ALA A 19 -3.06 10.17 -1.19
CA ALA A 19 -3.86 11.31 -1.62
C ALA A 19 -3.88 12.46 -0.59
N SER A 20 -3.23 12.29 0.57
CA SER A 20 -3.31 13.22 1.70
C SER A 20 -1.99 13.94 1.96
N ALA A 21 -2.05 15.00 2.76
CA ALA A 21 -0.85 15.70 3.26
C ALA A 21 0.09 14.80 4.08
N ALA A 22 -0.38 13.62 4.55
CA ALA A 22 0.45 12.68 5.28
C ALA A 22 1.60 12.11 4.42
N SER A 23 1.50 12.20 3.09
CA SER A 23 2.53 11.76 2.15
C SER A 23 3.29 12.90 1.47
N ASP A 24 3.22 14.14 1.96
CA ASP A 24 3.81 15.33 1.32
C ASP A 24 5.32 15.25 1.09
N TYR A 25 6.04 14.35 1.77
CA TYR A 25 7.48 14.14 1.55
C TYR A 25 7.80 12.79 0.88
N CYS A 26 6.79 12.00 0.53
CA CYS A 26 6.94 10.69 -0.08
C CYS A 26 6.78 10.80 -1.60
N HIS A 27 7.89 11.06 -2.29
CA HIS A 27 7.92 11.19 -3.75
C HIS A 27 8.72 10.08 -4.41
N ALA A 28 8.44 9.84 -5.70
CA ALA A 28 9.19 8.91 -6.56
C ALA A 28 9.35 7.50 -5.96
N THR A 29 8.32 7.02 -5.24
CA THR A 29 8.31 5.71 -4.58
C THR A 29 7.06 4.92 -4.94
N THR A 30 7.17 3.58 -4.90
CA THR A 30 6.06 2.66 -5.10
C THR A 30 5.76 1.97 -3.77
N LEU A 31 4.53 2.11 -3.28
CA LEU A 31 4.05 1.43 -2.08
C LEU A 31 3.48 0.05 -2.45
N ALA A 32 4.14 -1.02 -2.03
CA ALA A 32 3.63 -2.37 -2.21
C ALA A 32 2.56 -2.70 -1.15
N VAL A 33 1.36 -3.07 -1.61
CA VAL A 33 0.26 -3.59 -0.78
C VAL A 33 -0.06 -5.00 -1.27
N ASP A 34 0.86 -5.93 -1.00
CA ASP A 34 0.89 -7.25 -1.66
C ASP A 34 0.84 -8.43 -0.67
N GLY A 35 0.62 -8.15 0.61
CA GLY A 35 0.64 -9.15 1.66
C GLY A 35 2.01 -9.82 1.84
N ALA A 36 3.11 -9.09 1.63
CA ALA A 36 4.49 -9.58 1.71
C ALA A 36 4.83 -10.62 0.63
N TRP A 37 4.35 -10.40 -0.59
CA TRP A 37 4.67 -11.21 -1.76
C TRP A 37 6.09 -10.94 -2.26
N LEU A 38 6.45 -9.66 -2.43
CA LEU A 38 7.77 -9.23 -2.92
C LEU A 38 8.90 -9.40 -1.88
N SER A 39 8.58 -9.68 -0.62
CA SER A 39 9.58 -9.91 0.43
C SER A 39 10.03 -11.38 0.52
N ARG A 40 9.66 -12.21 -0.45
CA ARG A 40 10.11 -13.60 -0.56
C ARG A 40 11.22 -13.75 -1.59
#